data_AF-A0A1M7S7F5-F1
#
_entry.id   AF-A0A1M7S7F5-F1
#
_cell.length_a   1.000
_cell.length_b   1.000
_cell.length_c   1.000
_cell.angle_alpha   90.00
_cell.angle_beta   90.00
_cell.angle_gamma   90.00
#
_symmetry.space_group_name_H-M   'P 1'
#
loop_
_entity.id
_entity.type
_entity.pdbx_description
1 polymer ?
#
loop_
_entity_poly.entity_id
_entity_poly.type
_entity_poly.pdbx_seq_one_letter_code
_entity_poly.pdbx_strand_id
1 'polypeptide(L)'
;MKAKYIIIILVLSLIVFLFSTYLYFSSVLNYSSVYLKNFAITIDKHIENRIGIITELSNDFKINDYDYSNYLKMGPNSYLPGISTKEYSLKYVTKESDKLILIEIPFSAIVFPSDDYTVAISLDGKIVYSNNYGLIGALENNTLPRFLKHSATTNSKFDISIIPATEITLLRASIMALWGFIPLIAFLSINRIHWNKQRDLEKATEALETIINDMIMRVETGEHVEYKPIETQHEPLRKIQQALENLFSRYVEAIEGYKSTTEELENTMSQIEEMQSALEERNFLLINTLAETVELKDVGTGEHSRKVMQLSLSVASRLGIVDPEELNAIKYGAILHDVGKIGIPDRILLKPGKLSLEEFEVMKEHTILGERVVLQIPGWELVADIVRHHHENVDGSGYPDGLSKDTLSLRAQIVALVDVYIALTEDRPYRKALTPSEALELMQTMVGTKFDPELFNVFRETVLEHFSNSDILLNNHGESREFEDKDNLPGEMRV
;
A
#
# COMPACT_ATOMS: atom_id res chain seq x y z
N MET A 1 -27.86 7.84 20.39
CA MET A 1 -28.97 8.09 19.44
C MET A 1 -29.92 6.90 19.21
N LYS A 2 -29.47 5.63 19.26
CA LYS A 2 -30.27 4.46 18.80
C LYS A 2 -31.54 4.13 19.62
N ALA A 3 -31.59 4.38 20.93
CA ALA A 3 -32.77 4.03 21.76
C ALA A 3 -34.00 4.93 21.52
N LYS A 4 -33.80 6.22 21.19
CA LYS A 4 -34.90 7.17 20.97
C LYS A 4 -35.73 6.82 19.72
N TYR A 5 -35.10 6.33 18.67
CA TYR A 5 -35.80 5.95 17.43
C TYR A 5 -36.68 4.70 17.59
N ILE A 6 -36.27 3.75 18.43
CA ILE A 6 -37.06 2.54 18.71
C ILE A 6 -38.37 2.90 19.41
N ILE A 7 -38.32 3.82 20.38
CA ILE A 7 -39.50 4.27 21.11
C ILE A 7 -40.48 4.99 20.17
N ILE A 8 -39.97 5.84 19.26
CA ILE A 8 -40.80 6.57 18.30
C ILE A 8 -41.54 5.63 17.35
N ILE A 9 -40.87 4.59 16.83
CA ILE A 9 -41.49 3.62 15.93
C ILE A 9 -42.56 2.80 16.67
N LEU A 10 -42.31 2.37 17.91
CA LEU A 10 -43.30 1.64 18.70
C LEU A 10 -44.56 2.48 18.99
N VAL A 11 -44.39 3.76 19.30
CA VAL A 11 -45.50 4.69 19.54
C VAL A 11 -46.32 4.90 18.26
N LEU A 12 -45.68 5.11 17.11
CA LEU A 12 -46.35 5.27 15.82
C LEU A 12 -47.16 4.02 15.42
N SER A 13 -46.60 2.82 15.60
CA SER A 13 -47.32 1.58 15.30
C SER A 13 -48.55 1.39 16.20
N LEU A 14 -48.46 1.76 17.49
CA LEU A 14 -49.59 1.70 18.41
C LEU A 14 -50.72 2.68 18.02
N ILE A 15 -50.37 3.89 17.59
CA ILE A 15 -51.34 4.90 17.15
C ILE A 15 -52.11 4.41 15.91
N VAL A 16 -51.40 3.86 14.92
CA VAL A 16 -52.02 3.32 13.69
C VAL A 16 -52.97 2.18 14.02
N PHE A 17 -52.61 1.30 14.97
CA PHE A 17 -53.46 0.20 15.42
C PHE A 17 -54.75 0.68 16.12
N LEU A 18 -54.65 1.66 17.03
CA LEU A 18 -55.81 2.19 17.74
C LEU A 18 -56.76 2.92 16.78
N PHE A 19 -56.22 3.67 15.82
CA PHE A 19 -57.02 4.42 14.84
C PHE A 19 -57.77 3.50 13.87
N SER A 20 -57.13 2.45 13.36
CA SER A 20 -57.80 1.48 12.47
C SER A 20 -58.92 0.72 13.16
N THR A 21 -58.70 0.32 14.42
CA THR A 21 -59.70 -0.35 15.26
C THR A 21 -60.92 0.56 15.50
N TYR A 22 -60.70 1.84 15.78
CA TYR A 22 -61.78 2.82 15.96
C TYR A 22 -62.63 3.00 14.69
N LEU A 23 -62.00 3.19 13.53
CA LEU A 23 -62.72 3.35 12.25
C LEU A 23 -63.59 2.13 11.92
N TYR A 24 -63.09 0.93 12.20
CA TYR A 24 -63.86 -0.30 11.99
C TYR A 24 -65.13 -0.36 12.85
N PHE A 25 -65.01 -0.13 14.17
CA PHE A 25 -66.17 -0.13 15.07
C PHE A 25 -67.19 0.95 14.70
N SER A 26 -66.72 2.14 14.32
CA SER A 26 -67.58 3.23 13.86
C SER A 26 -68.35 2.85 12.58
N SER A 27 -67.70 2.17 11.63
CA SER A 27 -68.35 1.68 10.41
C SER A 27 -69.46 0.66 10.73
N VAL A 28 -69.18 -0.36 11.55
CA VAL A 28 -70.14 -1.40 11.92
C VAL A 28 -71.41 -0.83 12.59
N LEU A 29 -71.25 0.18 13.44
CA LEU A 29 -72.36 0.84 14.15
C LEU A 29 -73.23 1.71 13.22
N ASN A 30 -72.63 2.43 12.27
CA ASN A 30 -73.40 3.27 11.35
C ASN A 30 -74.15 2.42 10.31
N TYR A 31 -73.52 1.35 9.80
CA TYR A 31 -74.13 0.45 8.83
C TYR A 31 -75.36 -0.28 9.38
N SER A 32 -75.35 -0.71 10.65
CA SER A 32 -76.47 -1.47 11.25
C SER A 32 -77.78 -0.66 11.33
N SER A 33 -77.70 0.65 11.57
CA SER A 33 -78.87 1.52 11.71
C SER A 33 -79.68 1.71 10.42
N VAL A 34 -79.00 1.77 9.26
CA VAL A 34 -79.61 2.02 7.96
C VAL A 34 -80.37 0.78 7.46
N TYR A 35 -79.78 -0.41 7.62
CA TYR A 35 -80.41 -1.66 7.23
C TYR A 35 -81.65 -1.98 8.08
N LEU A 36 -81.60 -1.69 9.39
CA LEU A 36 -82.74 -1.88 10.29
C LEU A 36 -83.97 -1.10 9.83
N LYS A 37 -83.78 0.17 9.46
CA LYS A 37 -84.85 1.03 8.96
C LYS A 37 -85.45 0.52 7.64
N ASN A 38 -84.61 0.09 6.70
CA ASN A 38 -85.07 -0.44 5.41
C ASN A 38 -85.79 -1.78 5.54
N PHE A 39 -85.35 -2.63 6.46
CA PHE A 39 -85.98 -3.92 6.75
C PHE A 39 -87.38 -3.75 7.34
N ALA A 40 -87.53 -2.85 8.33
CA ALA A 40 -88.84 -2.53 8.92
C ALA A 40 -89.84 -2.00 7.87
N ILE A 41 -89.41 -1.07 7.01
CA ILE A 41 -90.23 -0.53 5.91
C ILE A 41 -90.67 -1.65 4.95
N THR A 42 -89.80 -2.62 4.67
CA THR A 42 -90.11 -3.72 3.77
C THR A 42 -91.22 -4.61 4.33
N ILE A 43 -91.18 -4.92 5.63
CA ILE A 43 -92.23 -5.71 6.29
C ILE A 43 -93.57 -4.95 6.27
N ASP A 44 -93.58 -3.67 6.62
CA ASP A 44 -94.80 -2.85 6.58
C ASP A 44 -95.41 -2.81 5.17
N LYS A 45 -94.56 -2.67 4.14
CA LYS A 45 -94.98 -2.68 2.73
C LYS A 45 -95.60 -4.01 2.31
N HIS A 46 -95.13 -5.15 2.83
CA HIS A 46 -95.74 -6.45 2.54
C HIS A 46 -97.15 -6.55 3.12
N ILE A 47 -97.36 -6.03 4.33
CA ILE A 47 -98.69 -5.99 4.96
C ILE A 47 -99.63 -5.09 4.17
N GLU A 48 -99.19 -3.86 3.84
CA GLU A 48 -100.01 -2.88 3.12
C GLU A 48 -100.42 -3.33 1.72
N ASN A 49 -99.49 -3.94 0.98
CA ASN A 49 -99.76 -4.43 -0.37
C ASN A 49 -100.33 -5.84 -0.41
N ARG A 50 -100.65 -6.43 0.76
CA ARG A 50 -101.17 -7.79 0.91
C ARG A 50 -100.31 -8.85 0.22
N ILE A 51 -98.99 -8.70 0.32
CA ILE A 51 -98.02 -9.63 -0.26
C ILE A 51 -97.87 -10.81 0.72
N GLY A 52 -98.62 -11.88 0.48
CA GLY A 52 -98.68 -13.06 1.34
C GLY A 52 -99.93 -13.91 1.08
N ILE A 53 -100.23 -14.83 1.98
CA ILE A 53 -101.49 -15.59 1.96
C ILE A 53 -102.53 -14.77 2.72
N ILE A 54 -103.68 -14.53 2.09
CA ILE A 54 -104.76 -13.72 2.65
C ILE A 54 -105.93 -14.64 2.96
N THR A 55 -106.37 -14.64 4.22
CA THR A 55 -107.51 -15.43 4.67
C THR A 55 -108.57 -14.51 5.26
N GLU A 56 -109.78 -14.53 4.69
CA GLU A 56 -110.95 -13.88 5.29
C GLU A 56 -111.47 -14.77 6.42
N LEU A 57 -111.63 -14.18 7.61
CA LEU A 57 -112.07 -14.87 8.81
C LEU A 57 -113.57 -14.60 9.02
N SER A 58 -114.34 -15.61 9.40
CA SER A 58 -115.78 -15.45 9.66
C SER A 58 -116.02 -14.56 10.87
N ASN A 59 -117.08 -13.73 10.85
CA ASN A 59 -117.36 -12.78 11.93
C ASN A 59 -117.67 -13.44 13.29
N ASP A 60 -118.05 -14.71 13.31
CA ASP A 60 -118.30 -15.52 14.49
C ASP A 60 -117.11 -16.39 14.92
N PHE A 61 -116.01 -16.39 14.14
CA PHE A 61 -114.74 -17.08 14.41
C PHE A 61 -114.86 -18.54 14.80
N LYS A 62 -115.87 -19.22 14.26
CA LYS A 62 -116.06 -20.66 14.39
C LYS A 62 -115.57 -21.38 13.15
N ILE A 63 -114.56 -22.23 13.31
CA ILE A 63 -114.07 -23.11 12.26
C ILE A 63 -114.28 -24.54 12.74
N ASN A 64 -115.05 -25.33 11.99
CA ASN A 64 -115.46 -26.68 12.38
C ASN A 64 -116.02 -26.75 13.82
N ASP A 65 -116.89 -25.81 14.17
CA ASP A 65 -117.52 -25.64 15.49
C ASP A 65 -116.60 -25.27 16.68
N TYR A 66 -115.30 -25.03 16.44
CA TYR A 66 -114.38 -24.51 17.46
C TYR A 66 -114.31 -22.98 17.44
N ASP A 67 -114.48 -22.35 18.61
CA ASP A 67 -114.40 -20.90 18.80
C ASP A 67 -112.95 -20.46 19.07
N TYR A 68 -112.38 -19.68 18.15
CA TYR A 68 -111.00 -19.19 18.23
C TYR A 68 -110.88 -17.74 18.74
N SER A 69 -111.98 -17.11 19.18
CA SER A 69 -112.01 -15.69 19.58
C SER A 69 -111.01 -15.33 20.69
N ASN A 70 -110.66 -16.26 21.58
CA ASN A 70 -109.68 -16.04 22.67
C ASN A 70 -108.21 -15.94 22.19
N TYR A 71 -107.89 -16.34 20.96
CA TYR A 71 -106.53 -16.30 20.41
C TYR A 71 -106.31 -15.14 19.42
N LEU A 72 -107.38 -14.42 19.09
CA LEU A 72 -107.33 -13.34 18.11
C LEU A 72 -107.00 -12.00 18.77
N LYS A 73 -105.97 -11.34 18.27
CA LYS A 73 -105.61 -9.96 18.61
C LYS A 73 -105.34 -9.19 17.34
N MET A 74 -105.83 -7.95 17.27
CA MET A 74 -105.53 -7.04 16.16
C MET A 74 -104.03 -6.73 16.13
N GLY A 75 -103.44 -6.72 14.94
CA GLY A 75 -102.02 -6.49 14.73
C GLY A 75 -101.19 -7.78 14.62
N PRO A 76 -99.90 -7.73 14.96
CA PRO A 76 -99.01 -8.90 14.99
C PRO A 76 -99.57 -10.04 15.82
N ASN A 77 -99.45 -11.26 15.33
CA ASN A 77 -99.87 -12.46 16.06
C ASN A 77 -98.80 -13.55 16.03
N SER A 78 -98.58 -14.23 17.16
CA SER A 78 -97.53 -15.26 17.28
C SER A 78 -98.00 -16.67 16.87
N TYR A 79 -99.27 -17.02 17.07
CA TYR A 79 -99.79 -18.36 16.76
C TYR A 79 -101.32 -18.41 16.72
N LEU A 80 -101.88 -18.75 15.55
CA LEU A 80 -103.31 -19.05 15.35
C LEU A 80 -103.46 -20.55 14.98
N PRO A 81 -103.78 -21.43 15.94
CA PRO A 81 -103.95 -22.86 15.67
C PRO A 81 -105.14 -23.13 14.76
N GLY A 82 -105.02 -24.07 13.81
CA GLY A 82 -106.14 -24.54 12.97
C GLY A 82 -106.52 -23.65 11.77
N ILE A 83 -105.96 -22.45 11.66
CA ILE A 83 -106.20 -21.49 10.55
C ILE A 83 -104.99 -21.38 9.61
N SER A 84 -103.80 -21.70 10.14
CA SER A 84 -102.51 -21.54 9.47
C SER A 84 -102.23 -22.62 8.46
N THR A 85 -101.71 -22.24 7.28
CA THR A 85 -101.27 -23.22 6.27
C THR A 85 -99.79 -23.59 6.40
N LYS A 86 -98.97 -22.82 7.15
CA LYS A 86 -97.54 -23.11 7.38
C LYS A 86 -97.07 -22.76 8.81
N GLU A 87 -96.05 -23.46 9.30
CA GLU A 87 -95.47 -23.25 10.64
C GLU A 87 -94.53 -22.03 10.73
N TYR A 88 -94.07 -21.46 9.60
CA TYR A 88 -93.00 -20.45 9.55
C TYR A 88 -93.39 -19.19 8.75
N SER A 89 -94.21 -18.31 9.34
CA SER A 89 -94.66 -17.04 8.72
C SER A 89 -94.95 -15.95 9.76
N LEU A 90 -94.75 -14.68 9.41
CA LEU A 90 -95.32 -13.56 10.17
C LEU A 90 -96.83 -13.48 9.94
N LYS A 91 -97.58 -13.30 11.02
CA LYS A 91 -99.05 -13.19 10.98
C LYS A 91 -99.48 -11.81 11.44
N TYR A 92 -100.38 -11.21 10.67
CA TYR A 92 -100.95 -9.91 10.99
C TYR A 92 -102.47 -9.94 10.77
N VAL A 93 -103.23 -9.58 11.80
CA VAL A 93 -104.70 -9.51 11.74
C VAL A 93 -105.14 -8.06 11.67
N THR A 94 -105.99 -7.74 10.70
CA THR A 94 -106.57 -6.40 10.52
C THR A 94 -108.08 -6.47 10.27
N LYS A 95 -108.80 -5.39 10.61
CA LYS A 95 -110.24 -5.25 10.35
C LYS A 95 -110.47 -4.24 9.24
N GLU A 96 -111.18 -4.65 8.19
CA GLU A 96 -111.54 -3.78 7.06
C GLU A 96 -113.00 -3.99 6.67
N SER A 97 -113.79 -2.92 6.60
CA SER A 97 -115.19 -2.95 6.14
C SER A 97 -116.04 -4.07 6.77
N ASP A 98 -115.94 -4.21 8.10
CA ASP A 98 -116.59 -5.24 8.93
C ASP A 98 -116.23 -6.71 8.66
N LYS A 99 -115.11 -6.94 7.95
CA LYS A 99 -114.48 -8.25 7.79
C LYS A 99 -113.13 -8.29 8.49
N LEU A 100 -112.78 -9.45 9.03
CA LEU A 100 -111.47 -9.69 9.63
C LEU A 100 -110.56 -10.43 8.64
N ILE A 101 -109.37 -9.89 8.44
CA ILE A 101 -108.41 -10.37 7.45
C ILE A 101 -107.13 -10.80 8.17
N LEU A 102 -106.71 -12.04 7.94
CA LEU A 102 -105.39 -12.55 8.31
C LEU A 102 -104.47 -12.47 7.10
N ILE A 103 -103.31 -11.83 7.29
CA ILE A 103 -102.22 -11.77 6.33
C ILE A 103 -101.06 -12.62 6.87
N GLU A 104 -100.70 -13.67 6.15
CA GLU A 104 -99.54 -14.52 6.44
C GLU A 104 -98.39 -14.23 5.46
N ILE A 105 -97.27 -13.71 5.98
CA ILE A 105 -96.06 -13.44 5.21
C ILE A 105 -95.04 -14.55 5.51
N PRO A 106 -94.77 -15.47 4.57
CA PRO A 106 -93.80 -16.53 4.80
C PRO A 106 -92.39 -15.94 4.99
N PHE A 107 -91.60 -16.46 5.94
CA PHE A 107 -90.24 -15.95 6.18
C PHE A 107 -89.33 -16.05 4.95
N SER A 108 -89.59 -16.99 4.04
CA SER A 108 -88.89 -17.10 2.76
C SER A 108 -89.10 -15.89 1.82
N ALA A 109 -90.15 -15.10 2.03
CA ALA A 109 -90.39 -13.87 1.28
C ALA A 109 -89.66 -12.65 1.89
N ILE A 110 -88.98 -12.83 3.01
CA ILE A 110 -88.27 -11.77 3.74
C ILE A 110 -86.77 -11.96 3.52
N VAL A 111 -86.10 -10.93 2.99
CA VAL A 111 -84.64 -10.90 2.86
C VAL A 111 -84.05 -10.35 4.15
N PHE A 112 -83.33 -11.20 4.88
CA PHE A 112 -82.64 -10.80 6.11
C PHE A 112 -81.31 -10.06 5.79
N PRO A 113 -80.82 -9.19 6.70
CA PRO A 113 -79.48 -8.59 6.60
C PRO A 113 -78.37 -9.65 6.60
N SER A 114 -77.14 -9.26 6.23
CA SER A 114 -75.98 -10.19 6.14
C SER A 114 -75.74 -11.02 7.41
N ASP A 115 -75.00 -12.13 7.26
CA ASP A 115 -74.64 -13.07 8.34
C ASP A 115 -73.94 -12.43 9.55
N ASP A 116 -73.45 -11.19 9.40
CA ASP A 116 -72.85 -10.39 10.47
C ASP A 116 -73.88 -9.92 11.54
N TYR A 117 -75.18 -10.15 11.31
CA TYR A 117 -76.27 -9.60 12.11
C TYR A 117 -77.36 -10.63 12.42
N THR A 118 -77.87 -10.61 13.65
CA THR A 118 -79.06 -11.38 14.08
C THR A 118 -80.26 -10.46 14.18
N VAL A 119 -81.39 -10.84 13.57
CA VAL A 119 -82.66 -10.08 13.65
C VAL A 119 -83.54 -10.65 14.77
N ALA A 120 -84.05 -9.76 15.61
CA ALA A 120 -85.05 -10.05 16.64
C ALA A 120 -86.36 -9.32 16.30
N ILE A 121 -87.47 -10.07 16.27
CA ILE A 121 -88.83 -9.52 16.02
C ILE A 121 -89.72 -9.86 17.23
N SER A 122 -90.43 -8.87 17.76
CA SER A 122 -91.40 -9.07 18.85
C SER A 122 -92.80 -9.36 18.31
N LEU A 123 -93.39 -10.48 18.74
CA LEU A 123 -94.75 -10.92 18.41
C LEU A 123 -95.53 -11.10 19.73
N ASP A 124 -96.50 -10.23 20.00
CA ASP A 124 -97.31 -10.27 21.24
C ASP A 124 -96.49 -10.37 22.55
N GLY A 125 -95.36 -9.66 22.62
CA GLY A 125 -94.47 -9.67 23.78
C GLY A 125 -93.52 -10.87 23.87
N LYS A 126 -93.57 -11.79 22.90
CA LYS A 126 -92.57 -12.86 22.73
C LYS A 126 -91.54 -12.43 21.68
N ILE A 127 -90.26 -12.54 22.02
CA ILE A 127 -89.17 -12.19 21.11
C ILE A 127 -88.74 -13.44 20.36
N VAL A 128 -88.69 -13.36 19.04
CA VAL A 128 -88.17 -14.42 18.18
C VAL A 128 -86.83 -13.99 17.59
N TYR A 129 -85.80 -14.83 17.76
CA TYR A 129 -84.45 -14.61 17.25
C TYR A 129 -84.17 -15.57 16.09
N SER A 130 -83.70 -15.09 14.93
CA SER A 130 -82.85 -15.95 14.09
C SER A 130 -82.18 -15.23 12.91
N ASN A 131 -81.02 -15.77 12.54
CA ASN A 131 -80.34 -15.64 11.26
C ASN A 131 -80.50 -16.93 10.39
N ASN A 132 -81.35 -17.88 10.80
CA ASN A 132 -81.62 -19.14 10.11
C ASN A 132 -83.13 -19.37 9.92
N TYR A 133 -83.55 -19.59 8.67
CA TYR A 133 -84.95 -19.70 8.24
C TYR A 133 -85.80 -20.73 9.03
N GLY A 134 -85.18 -21.78 9.58
CA GLY A 134 -85.90 -22.88 10.28
C GLY A 134 -86.15 -22.68 11.78
N LEU A 135 -85.62 -21.61 12.39
CA LEU A 135 -85.64 -21.43 13.86
C LEU A 135 -86.49 -20.24 14.32
N ILE A 136 -87.15 -19.55 13.39
CA ILE A 136 -88.02 -18.41 13.70
C ILE A 136 -89.35 -18.94 14.25
N GLY A 137 -89.50 -18.96 15.57
CA GLY A 137 -90.71 -19.39 16.29
C GLY A 137 -90.46 -20.31 17.48
N ALA A 138 -89.21 -20.72 17.71
CA ALA A 138 -88.85 -21.51 18.89
C ALA A 138 -88.88 -20.62 20.15
N LEU A 139 -89.73 -20.96 21.12
CA LEU A 139 -89.72 -20.38 22.47
C LEU A 139 -88.45 -20.88 23.19
N GLU A 140 -87.36 -20.14 23.05
CA GLU A 140 -86.15 -20.43 23.80
C GLU A 140 -86.26 -19.79 25.19
N ASN A 141 -86.02 -20.62 26.21
CA ASN A 141 -86.22 -20.34 27.63
C ASN A 141 -85.77 -18.94 28.08
N ASN A 142 -86.73 -18.13 28.57
CA ASN A 142 -86.69 -17.07 29.61
C ASN A 142 -85.37 -16.50 30.19
N THR A 143 -84.28 -16.42 29.44
CA THR A 143 -83.04 -15.74 29.88
C THR A 143 -82.65 -14.69 28.85
N LEU A 144 -82.99 -13.43 29.14
CA LEU A 144 -82.46 -12.27 28.41
C LEU A 144 -80.94 -12.17 28.68
N PRO A 145 -80.04 -12.30 27.69
CA PRO A 145 -78.66 -11.89 27.87
C PRO A 145 -78.63 -10.36 28.04
N ARG A 146 -77.96 -9.90 29.09
CA ARG A 146 -77.99 -8.52 29.63
C ARG A 146 -77.27 -7.48 28.75
N PHE A 147 -77.20 -7.69 27.44
CA PHE A 147 -76.45 -6.85 26.52
C PHE A 147 -77.33 -6.48 25.34
N LEU A 148 -77.88 -5.25 25.35
CA LEU A 148 -78.04 -4.32 24.22
C LEU A 148 -79.13 -3.30 24.54
N LYS A 149 -78.71 -2.08 24.85
CA LYS A 149 -79.58 -0.92 25.10
C LYS A 149 -79.55 0.08 23.94
N HIS A 150 -79.53 -0.45 22.71
CA HIS A 150 -79.76 0.31 21.47
C HIS A 150 -80.74 -0.48 20.60
N SER A 151 -81.97 -0.61 21.09
CA SER A 151 -83.13 -0.94 20.26
C SER A 151 -83.59 0.35 19.59
N ALA A 152 -83.37 0.49 18.29
CA ALA A 152 -84.10 1.49 17.53
C ALA A 152 -85.50 0.90 17.28
N THR A 153 -86.47 1.22 18.13
CA THR A 153 -87.88 0.95 17.84
C THR A 153 -88.24 1.76 16.60
N THR A 154 -88.35 1.09 15.46
CA THR A 154 -88.99 1.66 14.29
C THR A 154 -90.47 1.80 14.64
N ASN A 155 -91.10 2.94 14.38
CA ASN A 155 -92.57 3.12 14.51
C ASN A 155 -93.31 2.29 13.43
N SER A 156 -92.96 1.01 13.28
CA SER A 156 -93.48 0.04 12.32
C SER A 156 -94.53 -0.85 12.98
N LYS A 157 -95.27 -1.63 12.19
CA LYS A 157 -96.33 -2.52 12.71
C LYS A 157 -95.77 -3.66 13.58
N PHE A 158 -94.47 -3.95 13.51
CA PHE A 158 -93.71 -4.86 14.37
C PHE A 158 -92.53 -4.13 15.04
N ASP A 159 -92.16 -4.52 16.27
CA ASP A 159 -90.91 -4.08 16.91
C ASP A 159 -89.74 -4.97 16.46
N ILE A 160 -88.69 -4.34 15.89
CA ILE A 160 -87.54 -5.03 15.29
C ILE A 160 -86.24 -4.52 15.90
N SER A 161 -85.29 -5.41 16.19
CA SER A 161 -83.94 -5.08 16.66
C SER A 161 -82.88 -5.92 15.96
N ILE A 162 -81.69 -5.36 15.73
CA ILE A 162 -80.55 -6.07 15.11
C ILE A 162 -79.37 -6.12 16.10
N ILE A 163 -78.75 -7.30 16.20
CA ILE A 163 -77.62 -7.59 17.09
C ILE A 163 -76.38 -7.97 16.25
N PRO A 164 -75.20 -7.34 16.45
CA PRO A 164 -73.97 -7.76 15.77
C PRO A 164 -73.50 -9.13 16.25
N ALA A 165 -73.08 -10.02 15.33
CA ALA A 165 -72.53 -11.33 15.66
C ALA A 165 -71.14 -11.19 16.31
N THR A 166 -71.00 -11.58 17.58
CA THR A 166 -69.79 -11.33 18.39
C THR A 166 -68.55 -12.08 17.91
N GLU A 167 -68.69 -13.26 17.31
CA GLU A 167 -67.54 -14.12 16.96
C GLU A 167 -66.70 -13.58 15.79
N ILE A 168 -67.31 -12.87 14.83
CA ILE A 168 -66.60 -12.35 13.64
C ILE A 168 -65.75 -11.11 13.98
N THR A 169 -66.18 -10.33 14.98
CA THR A 169 -65.48 -9.10 15.39
C THR A 169 -64.11 -9.36 16.03
N LEU A 170 -63.98 -10.45 16.80
CA LEU A 170 -62.74 -10.79 17.50
C LEU A 170 -61.67 -11.31 16.53
N LEU A 171 -62.05 -12.13 15.55
CA LEU A 171 -61.11 -12.74 14.60
C LEU A 171 -60.48 -11.68 13.68
N ARG A 172 -61.27 -10.72 13.18
CA ARG A 172 -60.75 -9.64 12.33
C ARG A 172 -59.88 -8.63 13.08
N ALA A 173 -60.22 -8.31 14.32
CA ALA A 173 -59.38 -7.46 15.19
C ALA A 173 -58.01 -8.12 15.45
N SER A 174 -57.99 -9.45 15.61
CA SER A 174 -56.78 -10.24 15.83
C SER A 174 -55.86 -10.26 14.60
N ILE A 175 -56.44 -10.38 13.40
CA ILE A 175 -55.69 -10.33 12.13
C ILE A 175 -55.07 -8.93 11.92
N MET A 176 -55.81 -7.85 12.23
CA MET A 176 -55.28 -6.49 12.12
C MET A 176 -54.14 -6.20 13.11
N ALA A 177 -54.18 -6.79 14.31
CA ALA A 177 -53.08 -6.67 15.29
C ALA A 177 -51.77 -7.30 14.77
N LEU A 178 -51.85 -8.44 14.07
CA LEU A 178 -50.68 -9.12 13.50
C LEU A 178 -49.96 -8.30 12.42
N TRP A 179 -50.70 -7.51 11.62
CA TRP A 179 -50.10 -6.64 10.60
C TRP A 179 -49.24 -5.51 11.18
N GLY A 180 -49.50 -5.07 12.43
CA GLY A 180 -48.70 -4.04 13.11
C GLY A 180 -47.29 -4.48 13.49
N PHE A 181 -47.03 -5.80 13.59
CA PHE A 181 -45.72 -6.34 14.01
C PHE A 181 -44.74 -6.61 12.85
N ILE A 182 -45.24 -6.70 11.61
CA ILE A 182 -44.41 -6.97 10.42
C ILE A 182 -43.30 -5.91 10.23
N PRO A 183 -43.56 -4.59 10.35
CA PRO A 183 -42.51 -3.57 10.23
C PRO A 183 -41.45 -3.66 11.33
N LEU A 184 -41.83 -4.07 12.54
CA LEU A 184 -40.93 -4.24 13.67
C LEU A 184 -39.99 -5.44 13.45
N ILE A 185 -40.53 -6.58 12.98
CA ILE A 185 -39.73 -7.78 12.66
C ILE A 185 -38.79 -7.49 11.47
N ALA A 186 -39.27 -6.78 10.45
CA ALA A 186 -38.44 -6.36 9.32
C ALA A 186 -37.31 -5.42 9.78
N PHE A 187 -37.61 -4.44 10.64
CA PHE A 187 -36.60 -3.54 11.19
C PHE A 187 -35.57 -4.29 12.05
N LEU A 188 -35.99 -5.17 12.95
CA LEU A 188 -35.09 -5.98 13.78
C LEU A 188 -34.20 -6.89 12.92
N SER A 189 -34.75 -7.48 11.87
CA SER A 189 -34.02 -8.33 10.92
C SER A 189 -32.98 -7.55 10.12
N ILE A 190 -33.35 -6.38 9.57
CA ILE A 190 -32.44 -5.51 8.82
C ILE A 190 -31.30 -5.01 9.73
N ASN A 191 -31.63 -4.60 10.96
CA ASN A 191 -30.65 -4.10 11.90
C ASN A 191 -29.67 -5.21 12.34
N ARG A 192 -30.15 -6.45 12.54
CA ARG A 192 -29.30 -7.61 12.82
C ARG A 192 -28.35 -7.93 11.66
N ILE A 193 -28.82 -7.86 10.41
CA ILE A 193 -27.98 -8.05 9.21
C ILE A 193 -26.91 -6.96 9.11
N HIS A 194 -27.26 -5.70 9.37
CA HIS A 194 -26.33 -4.58 9.31
C HIS A 194 -25.23 -4.67 10.37
N TRP A 195 -25.59 -5.01 11.61
CA TRP A 195 -24.62 -5.20 12.70
C TRP A 195 -23.64 -6.34 12.46
N ASN A 196 -24.10 -7.48 11.94
CA ASN A 196 -23.21 -8.59 11.62
C ASN A 196 -22.22 -8.20 10.52
N LYS A 197 -22.69 -7.55 9.44
CA LYS A 197 -21.82 -7.06 8.36
C LYS A 197 -20.79 -6.04 8.84
N GLN A 198 -21.19 -5.13 9.74
CA GLN A 198 -20.29 -4.13 10.29
C GLN A 198 -19.19 -4.76 11.16
N ARG A 199 -19.54 -5.75 12.01
CA ARG A 199 -18.57 -6.45 12.86
C ARG A 199 -17.58 -7.30 12.05
N ASP A 200 -18.05 -7.94 10.99
CA ASP A 200 -17.19 -8.72 10.10
C ASP A 200 -16.23 -7.80 9.32
N LEU A 201 -16.68 -6.60 8.95
CA LEU A 201 -15.85 -5.57 8.31
C LEU A 201 -14.80 -5.01 9.29
N GLU A 202 -15.19 -4.71 10.54
CA GLU A 202 -14.27 -4.22 11.58
C GLU A 202 -13.15 -5.25 11.85
N LYS A 203 -13.49 -6.53 11.98
CA LYS A 203 -12.50 -7.61 12.12
C LYS A 203 -11.58 -7.76 10.90
N ALA A 204 -12.15 -7.64 9.69
CA ALA A 204 -11.36 -7.67 8.48
C ALA A 204 -10.40 -6.47 8.39
N THR A 205 -10.83 -5.30 8.86
CA THR A 205 -10.02 -4.07 8.86
C THR A 205 -8.89 -4.17 9.88
N GLU A 206 -9.17 -4.64 11.10
CA GLU A 206 -8.16 -4.84 12.16
C GLU A 206 -7.11 -5.89 11.76
N ALA A 207 -7.54 -6.98 11.12
CA ALA A 207 -6.63 -7.98 10.60
C ALA A 207 -5.80 -7.45 9.42
N LEU A 208 -6.39 -6.67 8.51
CA LEU A 208 -5.67 -5.99 7.43
C LEU A 208 -4.65 -4.99 7.98
N GLU A 209 -4.99 -4.22 9.01
CA GLU A 209 -4.09 -3.24 9.64
C GLU A 209 -2.93 -3.94 10.35
N THR A 210 -3.19 -5.05 11.03
CA THR A 210 -2.14 -5.89 11.65
C THR A 210 -1.19 -6.44 10.59
N ILE A 211 -1.74 -6.94 9.48
CA ILE A 211 -0.95 -7.43 8.35
C ILE A 211 -0.12 -6.28 7.77
N ILE A 212 -0.70 -5.10 7.53
CA ILE A 212 0.00 -3.91 6.98
C ILE A 212 1.15 -3.47 7.89
N ASN A 213 0.93 -3.40 9.20
CA ASN A 213 1.96 -2.94 10.14
C ASN A 213 3.11 -3.95 10.30
N ASP A 214 2.82 -5.25 10.36
CA ASP A 214 3.86 -6.30 10.39
C ASP A 214 4.65 -6.32 9.07
N MET A 215 3.99 -6.06 7.94
CA MET A 215 4.64 -5.93 6.63
C MET A 215 5.56 -4.72 6.54
N ILE A 216 5.14 -3.54 7.00
CA ILE A 216 6.01 -2.34 7.02
C ILE A 216 7.28 -2.62 7.82
N MET A 217 7.13 -3.19 9.02
CA MET A 217 8.26 -3.48 9.91
C MET A 217 9.22 -4.50 9.29
N ARG A 218 8.72 -5.49 8.56
CA ARG A 218 9.57 -6.56 8.01
C ARG A 218 10.17 -6.28 6.65
N VAL A 219 9.60 -5.36 5.87
CA VAL A 219 10.29 -4.77 4.72
C VAL A 219 11.56 -4.03 5.18
N GLU A 220 11.51 -3.40 6.34
CA GLU A 220 12.69 -2.79 6.95
C GLU A 220 13.72 -3.84 7.42
N THR A 221 13.30 -5.08 7.77
CA THR A 221 14.19 -6.13 8.29
C THR A 221 14.61 -7.20 7.27
N GLY A 222 13.88 -7.37 6.16
CA GLY A 222 14.21 -8.30 5.08
C GLY A 222 13.81 -9.78 5.27
N GLU A 223 12.85 -10.10 6.14
CA GLU A 223 12.34 -11.48 6.35
C GLU A 223 11.18 -11.86 5.40
N HIS A 224 11.08 -13.16 5.04
CA HIS A 224 9.94 -13.72 4.29
C HIS A 224 8.67 -13.81 5.14
N VAL A 225 7.53 -13.39 4.58
CA VAL A 225 6.20 -13.53 5.21
C VAL A 225 5.44 -14.70 4.60
N GLU A 226 4.93 -15.60 5.45
CA GLU A 226 3.90 -16.56 5.08
C GLU A 226 2.52 -15.91 5.30
N TYR A 227 1.83 -15.55 4.21
CA TYR A 227 0.49 -14.95 4.28
C TYR A 227 -0.51 -15.98 4.83
N LYS A 228 -1.17 -15.63 5.95
CA LYS A 228 -2.26 -16.45 6.52
C LYS A 228 -3.61 -15.83 6.18
N PRO A 229 -4.36 -16.35 5.20
CA PRO A 229 -5.65 -15.82 4.84
C PRO A 229 -6.66 -15.97 5.99
N ILE A 230 -7.45 -14.93 6.20
CA ILE A 230 -8.64 -14.98 7.06
C ILE A 230 -9.69 -15.84 6.35
N GLU A 231 -10.21 -16.86 7.04
CA GLU A 231 -11.35 -17.62 6.55
C GLU A 231 -12.60 -16.73 6.53
N THR A 232 -13.07 -16.38 5.34
CA THR A 232 -14.26 -15.56 5.15
C THR A 232 -15.11 -16.08 3.99
N GLN A 233 -16.43 -15.99 4.14
CA GLN A 233 -17.38 -16.28 3.08
C GLN A 233 -17.68 -15.04 2.22
N HIS A 234 -17.11 -13.87 2.56
CA HIS A 234 -17.38 -12.61 1.89
C HIS A 234 -16.50 -12.43 0.65
N GLU A 235 -17.11 -12.56 -0.53
CA GLU A 235 -16.41 -12.61 -1.82
C GLU A 235 -15.50 -11.39 -2.10
N PRO A 236 -15.93 -10.13 -1.85
CA PRO A 236 -15.05 -8.96 -1.99
C PRO A 236 -13.79 -9.01 -1.11
N LEU A 237 -13.90 -9.53 0.12
CA LEU A 237 -12.75 -9.60 1.02
C LEU A 237 -11.74 -10.63 0.51
N ARG A 238 -12.20 -11.78 0.05
CA ARG A 238 -11.33 -12.81 -0.55
C ARG A 238 -10.57 -12.29 -1.78
N LYS A 239 -11.22 -11.48 -2.63
CA LYS A 239 -10.56 -10.84 -3.78
C LYS A 239 -9.47 -9.87 -3.37
N ILE A 240 -9.73 -9.04 -2.34
CA ILE A 240 -8.73 -8.10 -1.80
C ILE A 240 -7.55 -8.88 -1.22
N GLN A 241 -7.82 -9.95 -0.45
CA GLN A 241 -6.80 -10.83 0.11
C GLN A 241 -5.89 -11.44 -0.98
N GLN A 242 -6.48 -11.94 -2.05
CA GLN A 242 -5.73 -12.53 -3.17
C GLN A 242 -4.93 -11.49 -3.98
N ALA A 243 -5.47 -10.29 -4.17
CA ALA A 243 -4.77 -9.19 -4.83
C ALA A 243 -3.54 -8.74 -4.01
N LEU A 244 -3.70 -8.69 -2.69
CA LEU A 244 -2.61 -8.37 -1.77
C LEU A 244 -1.52 -9.45 -1.81
N GLU A 245 -1.87 -10.72 -1.71
CA GLU A 245 -0.93 -11.85 -1.81
C GLU A 245 -0.10 -11.80 -3.10
N ASN A 246 -0.75 -11.56 -4.25
CA ASN A 246 -0.06 -11.44 -5.54
C ASN A 246 0.89 -10.23 -5.59
N LEU A 247 0.49 -9.08 -5.01
CA LEU A 247 1.36 -7.90 -4.93
C LEU A 247 2.58 -8.18 -4.04
N PHE A 248 2.40 -8.91 -2.94
CA PHE A 248 3.50 -9.26 -2.03
C PHE A 248 4.50 -10.23 -2.66
N SER A 249 4.04 -11.30 -3.32
CA SER A 249 4.95 -12.22 -4.03
C SER A 249 5.84 -11.45 -5.01
N ARG A 250 5.24 -10.55 -5.80
CA ARG A 250 5.97 -9.72 -6.76
C ARG A 250 6.94 -8.74 -6.09
N TYR A 251 6.58 -8.19 -4.93
CA TYR A 251 7.43 -7.26 -4.19
C TYR A 251 8.64 -7.98 -3.57
N VAL A 252 8.43 -9.16 -2.98
CA VAL A 252 9.50 -10.00 -2.43
C VAL A 252 10.47 -10.41 -3.54
N GLU A 253 9.95 -10.92 -4.67
CA GLU A 253 10.77 -11.25 -5.85
C GLU A 253 11.59 -10.05 -6.34
N ALA A 254 11.00 -8.85 -6.34
CA ALA A 254 11.69 -7.62 -6.74
C ALA A 254 12.79 -7.21 -5.76
N ILE A 255 12.58 -7.33 -4.44
CA ILE A 255 13.60 -7.04 -3.43
C ILE A 255 14.75 -8.05 -3.52
N GLU A 256 14.44 -9.34 -3.64
CA GLU A 256 15.46 -10.38 -3.76
C GLU A 256 16.30 -10.19 -5.02
N GLY A 257 15.64 -9.90 -6.15
CA GLY A 257 16.33 -9.53 -7.39
C GLY A 257 17.22 -8.29 -7.21
N TYR A 258 16.73 -7.27 -6.50
CA TYR A 258 17.52 -6.07 -6.20
C TYR A 258 18.75 -6.40 -5.34
N LYS A 259 18.59 -7.12 -4.22
CA LYS A 259 19.69 -7.55 -3.35
C LYS A 259 20.74 -8.36 -4.10
N SER A 260 20.31 -9.34 -4.89
CA SER A 260 21.20 -10.15 -5.71
C SER A 260 21.98 -9.29 -6.72
N THR A 261 21.31 -8.32 -7.35
CA THR A 261 21.96 -7.43 -8.32
C THR A 261 22.97 -6.51 -7.64
N THR A 262 22.67 -6.00 -6.45
CA THR A 262 23.61 -5.16 -5.69
C THR A 262 24.84 -5.94 -5.25
N GLU A 263 24.67 -7.18 -4.78
CA GLU A 263 25.80 -8.05 -4.43
C GLU A 263 26.67 -8.38 -5.65
N GLU A 264 26.06 -8.67 -6.80
CA GLU A 264 26.80 -8.92 -8.05
C GLU A 264 27.55 -7.66 -8.51
N LEU A 265 26.95 -6.48 -8.36
CA LEU A 265 27.58 -5.20 -8.68
C LEU A 265 28.80 -4.93 -7.77
N GLU A 266 28.66 -5.11 -6.46
CA GLU A 266 29.76 -4.96 -5.49
C GLU A 266 30.91 -5.93 -5.81
N ASN A 267 30.60 -7.19 -6.10
CA ASN A 267 31.61 -8.18 -6.49
C ASN A 267 32.30 -7.79 -7.80
N THR A 268 31.55 -7.31 -8.79
CA THR A 268 32.10 -6.87 -10.08
C THR A 268 32.99 -5.64 -9.92
N MET A 269 32.59 -4.67 -9.09
CA MET A 269 33.39 -3.47 -8.80
C MET A 269 34.71 -3.86 -8.12
N SER A 270 34.66 -4.75 -7.12
CA SER A 270 35.86 -5.28 -6.46
C SER A 270 36.80 -5.96 -7.46
N GLN A 271 36.27 -6.81 -8.34
CA GLN A 271 37.08 -7.47 -9.38
C GLN A 271 37.72 -6.48 -10.36
N ILE A 272 37.01 -5.40 -10.72
CA ILE A 272 37.54 -4.35 -11.59
C ILE A 272 38.69 -3.62 -10.88
N GLU A 273 38.54 -3.26 -9.61
CA GLU A 273 39.58 -2.58 -8.81
C GLU A 273 40.83 -3.46 -8.66
N GLU A 274 40.66 -4.75 -8.37
CA GLU A 274 41.76 -5.72 -8.32
C GLU A 274 42.46 -5.83 -9.69
N MET A 275 41.69 -5.94 -10.77
CA MET A 275 42.23 -6.06 -12.12
C MET A 275 42.95 -4.78 -12.57
N GLN A 276 42.45 -3.61 -12.21
CA GLN A 276 43.11 -2.32 -12.47
C GLN A 276 44.43 -2.22 -11.72
N SER A 277 44.43 -2.54 -10.43
CA SER A 277 45.64 -2.52 -9.60
C SER A 277 46.70 -3.49 -10.14
N ALA A 278 46.30 -4.71 -10.51
CA ALA A 278 47.20 -5.70 -11.10
C ALA A 278 47.74 -5.26 -12.48
N LEU A 279 46.94 -4.53 -13.28
CA LEU A 279 47.37 -4.00 -14.56
C LEU A 279 48.40 -2.88 -14.38
N GLU A 280 48.18 -1.97 -13.43
CA GLU A 280 49.12 -0.89 -13.10
C GLU A 280 50.45 -1.44 -12.59
N GLU A 281 50.42 -2.43 -11.69
CA GLU A 281 51.64 -3.09 -11.19
C GLU A 281 52.41 -3.78 -12.33
N ARG A 282 51.70 -4.51 -13.20
CA ARG A 282 52.32 -5.16 -14.37
C ARG A 282 52.91 -4.15 -15.33
N ASN A 283 52.22 -3.06 -15.63
CA ASN A 283 52.72 -2.01 -16.50
C ASN A 283 53.98 -1.38 -15.92
N PHE A 284 53.97 -1.04 -14.63
CA PHE A 284 55.13 -0.53 -13.93
C PHE A 284 56.31 -1.50 -14.01
N LEU A 285 56.10 -2.79 -13.75
CA LEU A 285 57.14 -3.80 -13.84
C LEU A 285 57.72 -3.92 -15.25
N LEU A 286 56.85 -3.93 -16.28
CA LEU A 286 57.29 -3.97 -17.68
C LEU A 286 58.15 -2.75 -18.05
N ILE A 287 57.69 -1.55 -17.69
CA ILE A 287 58.41 -0.30 -17.94
C ILE A 287 59.77 -0.32 -17.25
N ASN A 288 59.78 -0.71 -15.97
CA ASN A 288 61.01 -0.81 -15.20
C ASN A 288 61.97 -1.84 -15.81
N THR A 289 61.53 -3.06 -16.13
CA THR A 289 62.38 -4.08 -16.76
C THR A 289 62.94 -3.64 -18.12
N LEU A 290 62.17 -2.90 -18.91
CA LEU A 290 62.68 -2.32 -20.17
C LEU A 290 63.78 -1.28 -19.92
N ALA A 291 63.60 -0.40 -18.93
CA ALA A 291 64.64 0.55 -18.55
C ALA A 291 65.91 -0.16 -18.05
N GLU A 292 65.78 -1.15 -17.17
CA GLU A 292 66.91 -1.95 -16.69
C GLU A 292 67.65 -2.64 -17.85
N THR A 293 66.91 -3.09 -18.87
CA THR A 293 67.51 -3.70 -20.07
C THR A 293 68.36 -2.68 -20.86
N VAL A 294 67.93 -1.41 -20.93
CA VAL A 294 68.73 -0.35 -21.55
C VAL A 294 69.97 -0.04 -20.72
N GLU A 295 69.86 0.00 -19.39
CA GLU A 295 71.00 0.22 -18.50
C GLU A 295 72.05 -0.89 -18.59
N LEU A 296 71.64 -2.15 -18.73
CA LEU A 296 72.54 -3.28 -18.92
C LEU A 296 73.36 -3.15 -20.22
N LYS A 297 72.84 -2.42 -21.23
CA LYS A 297 73.60 -2.06 -22.43
C LYS A 297 74.64 -0.97 -22.12
N ASP A 298 74.35 -0.04 -21.22
CA ASP A 298 75.20 1.11 -20.85
C ASP A 298 75.94 0.91 -19.51
N VAL A 299 76.62 -0.23 -19.37
CA VAL A 299 77.59 -0.50 -18.28
C VAL A 299 76.96 -0.50 -16.86
N GLY A 300 75.64 -0.33 -16.74
CA GLY A 300 74.91 -0.25 -15.48
C GLY A 300 74.61 -1.61 -14.87
N THR A 301 74.19 -1.59 -13.60
CA THR A 301 73.76 -2.78 -12.85
C THR A 301 72.29 -3.12 -13.05
N GLY A 302 71.51 -2.28 -13.73
CA GLY A 302 70.06 -2.42 -13.83
C GLY A 302 69.30 -1.99 -12.57
N GLU A 303 69.95 -1.34 -11.61
CA GLU A 303 69.28 -0.82 -10.40
C GLU A 303 69.24 0.71 -10.33
N HIS A 304 69.95 1.37 -11.25
CA HIS A 304 70.25 2.80 -11.16
C HIS A 304 68.95 3.63 -11.26
N SER A 305 68.17 3.44 -12.33
CA SER A 305 66.88 4.09 -12.56
C SER A 305 65.89 3.88 -11.42
N ARG A 306 65.90 2.70 -10.78
CA ARG A 306 65.03 2.44 -9.62
C ARG A 306 65.43 3.29 -8.42
N LYS A 307 66.72 3.44 -8.14
CA LYS A 307 67.21 4.30 -7.05
C LYS A 307 66.96 5.78 -7.34
N VAL A 308 67.16 6.20 -8.60
CA VAL A 308 66.84 7.56 -9.04
C VAL A 308 65.34 7.85 -8.84
N MET A 309 64.47 6.93 -9.23
CA MET A 309 63.02 7.05 -8.99
C MET A 309 62.68 7.20 -7.50
N GLN A 310 63.17 6.29 -6.66
CA GLN A 310 62.84 6.30 -5.22
C GLN A 310 63.26 7.59 -4.55
N LEU A 311 64.50 8.03 -4.78
CA LEU A 311 65.01 9.25 -4.16
C LEU A 311 64.35 10.51 -4.76
N SER A 312 64.03 10.53 -6.06
CA SER A 312 63.29 11.63 -6.68
C SER A 312 61.89 11.80 -6.09
N LEU A 313 61.18 10.69 -5.82
CA LEU A 313 59.87 10.73 -5.16
C LEU A 313 59.98 11.21 -3.70
N SER A 314 61.03 10.81 -2.97
CA SER A 314 61.29 11.32 -1.62
C SER A 314 61.54 12.84 -1.62
N VAL A 315 62.32 13.34 -2.58
CA VAL A 315 62.57 14.78 -2.75
C VAL A 315 61.30 15.53 -3.13
N ALA A 316 60.52 15.01 -4.09
CA ALA A 316 59.25 15.57 -4.51
C ALA A 316 58.24 15.69 -3.35
N SER A 317 58.16 14.64 -2.52
CA SER A 317 57.35 14.63 -1.31
C SER A 317 57.78 15.72 -0.32
N ARG A 318 59.10 15.89 -0.09
CA ARG A 318 59.62 16.94 0.80
C ARG A 318 59.37 18.35 0.26
N LEU A 319 59.34 18.52 -1.05
CA LEU A 319 58.95 19.78 -1.70
C LEU A 319 57.43 20.06 -1.63
N GLY A 320 56.63 19.12 -1.15
CA GLY A 320 55.17 19.25 -1.03
C GLY A 320 54.42 19.03 -2.35
N ILE A 321 55.03 18.32 -3.31
CA ILE A 321 54.35 17.94 -4.55
C ILE A 321 53.31 16.86 -4.22
N VAL A 322 52.03 17.21 -4.37
CA VAL A 322 50.88 16.32 -4.08
C VAL A 322 50.06 15.96 -5.31
N ASP A 323 50.35 16.61 -6.45
CA ASP A 323 49.63 16.37 -7.69
C ASP A 323 49.97 14.98 -8.26
N PRO A 324 48.98 14.09 -8.47
CA PRO A 324 49.23 12.73 -8.96
C PRO A 324 49.88 12.68 -10.34
N GLU A 325 49.58 13.61 -11.24
CA GLU A 325 50.19 13.64 -12.58
C GLU A 325 51.67 14.00 -12.51
N GLU A 326 52.05 15.01 -11.72
CA GLU A 326 53.46 15.36 -11.45
C GLU A 326 54.23 14.21 -10.78
N LEU A 327 53.64 13.55 -9.77
CA LEU A 327 54.29 12.43 -9.09
C LEU A 327 54.49 11.23 -10.02
N ASN A 328 53.50 10.91 -10.86
CA ASN A 328 53.65 9.88 -11.88
C ASN A 328 54.69 10.27 -12.94
N ALA A 329 54.73 11.55 -13.34
CA ALA A 329 55.74 12.04 -14.25
C ALA A 329 57.16 11.85 -13.69
N ILE A 330 57.39 12.24 -12.43
CA ILE A 330 58.68 12.04 -11.75
C ILE A 330 59.01 10.56 -11.64
N LYS A 331 58.03 9.72 -11.26
CA LYS A 331 58.20 8.27 -11.14
C LYS A 331 58.67 7.62 -12.45
N TYR A 332 57.94 7.82 -13.54
CA TYR A 332 58.25 7.20 -14.82
C TYR A 332 59.40 7.90 -15.55
N GLY A 333 59.51 9.22 -15.41
CA GLY A 333 60.59 10.03 -15.99
C GLY A 333 61.94 9.67 -15.39
N ALA A 334 62.02 9.45 -14.08
CA ALA A 334 63.22 8.95 -13.43
C ALA A 334 63.61 7.55 -13.91
N ILE A 335 62.64 6.65 -14.14
CA ILE A 335 62.94 5.30 -14.68
C ILE A 335 63.46 5.38 -16.12
N LEU A 336 62.90 6.28 -16.93
CA LEU A 336 63.08 6.29 -18.38
C LEU A 336 64.02 7.40 -18.89
N HIS A 337 64.61 8.21 -18.01
CA HIS A 337 65.47 9.35 -18.40
C HIS A 337 66.52 8.96 -19.45
N ASP A 338 67.09 7.76 -19.29
CA ASP A 338 68.13 7.21 -20.15
C ASP A 338 67.64 6.25 -21.27
N VAL A 339 66.33 6.07 -21.45
CA VAL A 339 65.78 5.06 -22.39
C VAL A 339 66.26 5.26 -23.83
N GLY A 340 66.55 6.50 -24.21
CA GLY A 340 67.05 6.84 -25.56
C GLY A 340 68.46 6.33 -25.86
N LYS A 341 69.24 5.90 -24.85
CA LYS A 341 70.55 5.25 -25.05
C LYS A 341 70.49 3.99 -25.90
N ILE A 342 69.29 3.40 -26.04
CA ILE A 342 69.06 2.29 -26.97
C ILE A 342 69.42 2.67 -28.41
N GLY A 343 69.19 3.93 -28.81
CA GLY A 343 69.47 4.45 -30.14
C GLY A 343 70.91 4.94 -30.35
N ILE A 344 71.73 4.99 -29.30
CA ILE A 344 73.14 5.41 -29.39
C ILE A 344 73.99 4.24 -29.91
N PRO A 345 74.87 4.47 -30.92
CA PRO A 345 75.74 3.42 -31.44
C PRO A 345 76.70 2.85 -30.39
N ASP A 346 76.86 1.52 -30.34
CA ASP A 346 77.69 0.83 -29.35
C ASP A 346 79.14 1.33 -29.32
N ARG A 347 79.71 1.70 -30.47
CA ARG A 347 81.08 2.26 -30.55
C ARG A 347 81.26 3.57 -29.78
N ILE A 348 80.16 4.29 -29.52
CA ILE A 348 80.13 5.54 -28.74
C ILE A 348 79.74 5.21 -27.29
N LEU A 349 78.64 4.46 -27.11
CA LEU A 349 78.11 4.10 -25.79
C LEU A 349 79.14 3.31 -24.95
N LEU A 350 79.77 2.30 -25.54
CA LEU A 350 80.71 1.40 -24.86
C LEU A 350 82.18 1.82 -25.00
N LYS A 351 82.45 3.06 -25.42
CA LYS A 351 83.83 3.50 -25.68
C LYS A 351 84.64 3.55 -24.38
N PRO A 352 85.76 2.81 -24.26
CA PRO A 352 86.61 2.87 -23.08
C PRO A 352 87.46 4.14 -23.11
N GLY A 353 86.95 5.24 -22.54
CA GLY A 353 87.66 6.52 -22.41
C GLY A 353 86.79 7.74 -22.71
N LYS A 354 87.42 8.92 -22.82
CA LYS A 354 86.70 10.16 -23.13
C LYS A 354 86.16 10.14 -24.56
N LEU A 355 84.92 10.62 -24.72
CA LEU A 355 84.34 10.90 -26.04
C LEU A 355 85.04 12.12 -26.66
N SER A 356 85.21 12.10 -27.98
CA SER A 356 85.50 13.30 -28.77
C SER A 356 84.30 14.24 -28.76
N LEU A 357 84.48 15.49 -29.18
CA LEU A 357 83.38 16.45 -29.26
C LEU A 357 82.26 15.95 -30.18
N GLU A 358 82.62 15.37 -31.32
CA GLU A 358 81.66 14.83 -32.28
C GLU A 358 80.92 13.60 -31.74
N GLU A 359 81.60 12.72 -31.01
CA GLU A 359 80.96 11.58 -30.35
C GLU A 359 80.06 12.02 -29.19
N PHE A 360 80.44 13.09 -28.48
CA PHE A 360 79.63 13.65 -27.40
C PHE A 360 78.35 14.28 -27.94
N GLU A 361 78.39 14.99 -29.09
CA GLU A 361 77.16 15.49 -29.73
C GLU A 361 76.19 14.35 -30.08
N VAL A 362 76.70 13.20 -30.55
CA VAL A 362 75.86 12.02 -30.77
C VAL A 362 75.33 11.45 -29.45
N MET A 363 76.14 11.41 -28.40
CA MET A 363 75.70 10.93 -27.08
C MET A 363 74.53 11.76 -26.54
N LYS A 364 74.55 13.10 -26.71
CA LYS A 364 73.45 13.98 -26.26
C LYS A 364 72.10 13.65 -26.90
N GLU A 365 72.09 13.05 -28.10
CA GLU A 365 70.85 12.68 -28.81
C GLU A 365 69.99 11.69 -28.03
N HIS A 366 70.51 10.99 -27.02
CA HIS A 366 69.70 10.06 -26.21
C HIS A 366 68.51 10.76 -25.56
N THR A 367 68.63 12.03 -25.18
CA THR A 367 67.53 12.83 -24.63
C THR A 367 66.37 12.96 -25.63
N ILE A 368 66.68 13.35 -26.86
CA ILE A 368 65.71 13.55 -27.96
C ILE A 368 65.12 12.21 -28.44
N LEU A 369 65.96 11.17 -28.51
CA LEU A 369 65.51 9.83 -28.88
C LEU A 369 64.59 9.24 -27.81
N GLY A 370 64.94 9.44 -26.53
CA GLY A 370 64.14 9.01 -25.39
C GLY A 370 62.78 9.70 -25.36
N GLU A 371 62.75 11.03 -25.52
CA GLU A 371 61.52 11.82 -25.64
C GLU A 371 60.61 11.26 -26.76
N ARG A 372 61.17 11.01 -27.94
CA ARG A 372 60.42 10.47 -29.09
C ARG A 372 59.77 9.13 -28.78
N VAL A 373 60.48 8.25 -28.07
CA VAL A 373 59.96 6.94 -27.65
C VAL A 373 58.83 7.12 -26.64
N VAL A 374 59.02 7.99 -25.65
CA VAL A 374 58.03 8.25 -24.60
C VAL A 374 56.75 8.87 -25.15
N LEU A 375 56.86 9.83 -26.07
CA LEU A 375 55.69 10.49 -26.70
C LEU A 375 54.85 9.55 -27.59
N GLN A 376 55.26 8.30 -27.81
CA GLN A 376 54.38 7.29 -28.41
C GLN A 376 53.29 6.83 -27.45
N ILE A 377 53.43 7.09 -26.14
CA ILE A 377 52.45 6.77 -25.11
C ILE A 377 51.58 8.02 -24.88
N PRO A 378 50.26 7.96 -25.15
CA PRO A 378 49.38 9.11 -24.92
C PRO A 378 49.35 9.55 -23.46
N GLY A 379 49.39 10.87 -23.21
CA GLY A 379 49.33 11.43 -21.85
C GLY A 379 50.66 11.44 -21.10
N TRP A 380 51.79 11.16 -21.78
CA TRP A 380 53.13 11.09 -21.17
C TRP A 380 53.99 12.33 -21.49
N GLU A 381 53.38 13.46 -21.80
CA GLU A 381 54.07 14.71 -22.14
C GLU A 381 54.97 15.19 -20.98
N LEU A 382 54.51 15.04 -19.73
CA LEU A 382 55.31 15.41 -18.55
C LEU A 382 56.48 14.45 -18.30
N VAL A 383 56.33 13.17 -18.66
CA VAL A 383 57.43 12.18 -18.61
C VAL A 383 58.46 12.52 -19.68
N ALA A 384 58.01 12.82 -20.89
CA ALA A 384 58.85 13.20 -22.03
C ALA A 384 59.69 14.45 -21.72
N ASP A 385 59.10 15.43 -21.04
CA ASP A 385 59.77 16.64 -20.57
C ASP A 385 60.97 16.33 -19.65
N ILE A 386 60.84 15.37 -18.73
CA ILE A 386 61.95 14.94 -17.88
C ILE A 386 63.03 14.25 -18.73
N VAL A 387 62.63 13.29 -19.57
CA VAL A 387 63.57 12.50 -20.39
C VAL A 387 64.37 13.40 -21.32
N ARG A 388 63.76 14.43 -21.89
CA ARG A 388 64.45 15.40 -22.74
C ARG A 388 65.40 16.29 -21.96
N HIS A 389 64.98 16.79 -20.79
CA HIS A 389 65.66 17.91 -20.12
C HIS A 389 66.49 17.52 -18.88
N HIS A 390 66.63 16.24 -18.54
CA HIS A 390 67.39 15.82 -17.35
C HIS A 390 68.90 16.14 -17.40
N HIS A 391 69.43 16.54 -18.56
CA HIS A 391 70.80 17.05 -18.70
C HIS A 391 70.89 18.58 -18.88
N GLU A 392 69.78 19.30 -18.72
CA GLU A 392 69.79 20.75 -18.65
C GLU A 392 70.42 21.23 -17.33
N ASN A 393 71.10 22.38 -17.40
CA ASN A 393 71.73 23.02 -16.25
C ASN A 393 70.97 24.31 -15.96
N VAL A 394 70.77 24.66 -14.68
CA VAL A 394 69.98 25.85 -14.32
C VAL A 394 70.56 27.18 -14.85
N ASP A 395 71.85 27.22 -15.19
CA ASP A 395 72.52 28.36 -15.84
C ASP A 395 72.36 28.41 -17.37
N GLY A 396 71.69 27.43 -17.99
CA GLY A 396 71.50 27.32 -19.44
C GLY A 396 72.67 26.71 -20.20
N SER A 397 73.71 26.21 -19.51
CA SER A 397 74.87 25.56 -20.15
C SER A 397 74.66 24.08 -20.51
N GLY A 398 73.48 23.53 -20.18
CA GLY A 398 73.10 22.14 -20.41
C GLY A 398 72.64 21.85 -21.84
N TYR A 399 71.99 20.70 -22.03
CA TYR A 399 71.50 20.24 -23.32
C TYR A 399 70.20 19.42 -23.16
N PRO A 400 69.38 19.24 -24.22
CA PRO A 400 69.61 19.62 -25.63
C PRO A 400 69.25 21.06 -26.01
N ASP A 401 68.47 21.78 -25.22
CA ASP A 401 67.84 23.05 -25.59
C ASP A 401 68.47 24.27 -24.89
N GLY A 402 69.29 24.07 -23.84
CA GLY A 402 69.99 25.13 -23.12
C GLY A 402 69.04 25.95 -22.25
N LEU A 403 68.11 25.28 -21.57
CA LEU A 403 67.08 25.90 -20.73
C LEU A 403 67.69 26.43 -19.43
N SER A 404 67.25 27.61 -18.99
CA SER A 404 67.62 28.17 -17.68
C SER A 404 66.60 27.78 -16.61
N LYS A 405 66.94 28.02 -15.33
CA LYS A 405 66.10 27.76 -14.15
C LYS A 405 64.62 28.10 -14.35
N ASP A 406 64.33 29.27 -14.93
CA ASP A 406 62.97 29.81 -15.05
C ASP A 406 62.10 29.06 -16.07
N THR A 407 62.74 28.35 -17.01
CA THR A 407 62.09 27.59 -18.08
C THR A 407 62.18 26.07 -17.90
N LEU A 408 63.21 25.61 -17.18
CA LEU A 408 63.43 24.20 -16.90
C LEU A 408 62.43 23.72 -15.83
N SER A 409 61.66 22.68 -16.14
CA SER A 409 60.64 22.19 -15.22
C SER A 409 61.25 21.66 -13.92
N LEU A 410 60.54 21.87 -12.80
CA LEU A 410 61.01 21.42 -11.48
C LEU A 410 61.22 19.90 -11.44
N ARG A 411 60.35 19.12 -12.10
CA ARG A 411 60.47 17.65 -12.22
C ARG A 411 61.76 17.23 -12.94
N ALA A 412 62.16 17.92 -14.00
CA ALA A 412 63.42 17.66 -14.69
C ALA A 412 64.61 18.02 -13.79
N GLN A 413 64.54 19.14 -13.08
CA GLN A 413 65.57 19.54 -12.11
C GLN A 413 65.73 18.51 -10.98
N ILE A 414 64.63 17.96 -10.45
CA ILE A 414 64.65 16.92 -9.39
C ILE A 414 65.39 15.68 -9.91
N VAL A 415 64.98 15.16 -11.07
CA VAL A 415 65.55 13.92 -11.62
C VAL A 415 67.02 14.12 -12.00
N ALA A 416 67.38 15.24 -12.64
CA ALA A 416 68.76 15.58 -12.97
C ALA A 416 69.68 15.61 -11.74
N LEU A 417 69.20 16.19 -10.65
CA LEU A 417 69.94 16.30 -9.41
C LEU A 417 70.14 14.93 -8.75
N VAL A 418 69.07 14.14 -8.69
CA VAL A 418 69.11 12.80 -8.09
C VAL A 418 69.96 11.84 -8.93
N ASP A 419 69.87 11.88 -10.25
CA ASP A 419 70.67 11.07 -11.17
C ASP A 419 72.17 11.26 -10.90
N VAL A 420 72.64 12.51 -10.86
CA VAL A 420 74.05 12.81 -10.55
C VAL A 420 74.46 12.24 -9.20
N TYR A 421 73.62 12.36 -8.17
CA TYR A 421 73.94 11.81 -6.86
C TYR A 421 74.06 10.28 -6.87
N ILE A 422 73.10 9.58 -7.46
CA ILE A 422 73.13 8.11 -7.56
C ILE A 422 74.36 7.69 -8.39
N ALA A 423 74.62 8.36 -9.51
CA ALA A 423 75.79 8.09 -10.33
C ALA A 423 77.12 8.29 -9.59
N LEU A 424 77.21 9.23 -8.65
CA LEU A 424 78.38 9.46 -7.78
C LEU A 424 78.53 8.43 -6.66
N THR A 425 77.41 7.95 -6.11
CA THR A 425 77.36 7.01 -4.97
C THR A 425 77.27 5.54 -5.37
N GLU A 426 77.24 5.25 -6.67
CA GLU A 426 77.34 3.89 -7.21
C GLU A 426 78.75 3.59 -7.74
N ASP A 427 79.13 2.30 -7.66
CA ASP A 427 80.34 1.81 -8.29
C ASP A 427 80.18 1.84 -9.82
N ARG A 428 81.17 2.38 -10.51
CA ARG A 428 81.28 2.37 -11.97
C ARG A 428 82.57 1.61 -12.33
N PRO A 429 82.70 0.97 -13.51
CA PRO A 429 83.90 0.16 -13.81
C PRO A 429 85.24 0.89 -13.74
N TYR A 430 85.23 2.22 -13.83
CA TYR A 430 86.42 3.06 -13.78
C TYR A 430 86.55 3.89 -12.48
N ARG A 431 85.58 3.80 -11.55
CA ARG A 431 85.52 4.65 -10.34
C ARG A 431 84.74 3.96 -9.23
N LYS A 432 85.31 3.90 -8.02
CA LYS A 432 84.56 3.46 -6.83
C LYS A 432 83.49 4.48 -6.44
N ALA A 433 82.39 3.99 -5.88
CA ALA A 433 81.36 4.81 -5.24
C ALA A 433 81.98 5.80 -4.25
N LEU A 434 81.55 7.06 -4.30
CA LEU A 434 81.86 8.03 -3.25
C LEU A 434 81.01 7.73 -2.03
N THR A 435 81.51 8.10 -0.85
CA THR A 435 80.64 8.18 0.32
C THR A 435 79.58 9.25 0.11
N PRO A 436 78.43 9.16 0.80
CA PRO A 436 77.39 10.16 0.70
C PRO A 436 77.84 11.59 0.99
N SER A 437 78.70 11.77 2.00
CA SER A 437 79.25 13.07 2.36
C SER A 437 80.14 13.64 1.27
N GLU A 438 81.03 12.82 0.69
CA GLU A 438 81.90 13.23 -0.42
C GLU A 438 81.08 13.58 -1.67
N ALA A 439 80.03 12.81 -1.97
CA ALA A 439 79.13 13.11 -3.09
C ALA A 439 78.41 14.45 -2.89
N LEU A 440 77.89 14.72 -1.69
CA LEU A 440 77.24 16.00 -1.36
C LEU A 440 78.22 17.18 -1.41
N GLU A 441 79.45 17.02 -0.92
CA GLU A 441 80.50 18.04 -1.00
C GLU A 441 80.86 18.36 -2.46
N LEU A 442 80.99 17.34 -3.30
CA LEU A 442 81.25 17.53 -4.73
C LEU A 442 80.08 18.23 -5.42
N MET A 443 78.84 17.78 -5.20
CA MET A 443 77.66 18.40 -5.80
C MET A 443 77.44 19.84 -5.32
N GLN A 444 77.83 20.17 -4.09
CA GLN A 444 77.78 21.55 -3.57
C GLN A 444 78.58 22.53 -4.44
N THR A 445 79.65 22.07 -5.11
CA THR A 445 80.43 22.89 -6.06
C THR A 445 79.71 23.17 -7.37
N MET A 446 78.66 22.41 -7.69
CA MET A 446 77.85 22.53 -8.91
C MET A 446 76.58 23.38 -8.69
N VAL A 447 76.33 23.82 -7.46
CA VAL A 447 75.17 24.65 -7.12
C VAL A 447 75.30 26.04 -7.73
N GLY A 448 74.22 26.53 -8.34
CA GLY A 448 74.18 27.80 -9.09
C GLY A 448 74.64 27.70 -10.54
N THR A 449 75.18 26.55 -10.97
CA THR A 449 75.49 26.25 -12.37
C THR A 449 74.61 25.11 -12.87
N LYS A 450 74.82 23.89 -12.36
CA LYS A 450 74.02 22.70 -12.70
C LYS A 450 72.73 22.63 -11.91
N PHE A 451 72.79 22.91 -10.60
CA PHE A 451 71.65 22.73 -9.69
C PHE A 451 71.14 24.04 -9.12
N ASP A 452 69.82 24.13 -8.95
CA ASP A 452 69.20 25.22 -8.20
C ASP A 452 69.59 25.15 -6.71
N PRO A 453 70.00 26.28 -6.08
CA PRO A 453 70.36 26.30 -4.66
C PRO A 453 69.25 25.89 -3.69
N GLU A 454 67.99 26.24 -3.97
CA GLU A 454 66.87 25.91 -3.08
C GLU A 454 66.57 24.41 -3.16
N LEU A 455 66.50 23.88 -4.38
CA LEU A 455 66.31 22.44 -4.61
C LEU A 455 67.45 21.60 -4.01
N PHE A 456 68.71 22.01 -4.17
CA PHE A 456 69.84 21.29 -3.60
C PHE A 456 69.79 21.24 -2.07
N ASN A 457 69.34 22.30 -1.40
CA ASN A 457 69.20 22.29 0.06
C ASN A 457 68.14 21.28 0.51
N VAL A 458 66.97 21.24 -0.14
CA VAL A 458 65.91 20.28 0.16
C VAL A 458 66.37 18.84 -0.10
N PHE A 459 67.08 18.63 -1.21
CA PHE A 459 67.69 17.34 -1.52
C PHE A 459 68.70 16.91 -0.44
N ARG A 460 69.64 17.78 -0.08
CA ARG A 460 70.66 17.49 0.93
C ARG A 460 70.04 17.06 2.25
N GLU A 461 68.99 17.75 2.70
CA GLU A 461 68.26 17.36 3.91
C GLU A 461 67.58 15.99 3.77
N THR A 462 66.90 15.74 2.66
CA THR A 462 66.29 14.43 2.35
C THR A 462 67.32 13.31 2.48
N VAL A 463 68.50 13.52 1.88
CA VAL A 463 69.59 12.55 1.87
C VAL A 463 70.16 12.32 3.28
N LEU A 464 70.44 13.39 4.05
CA LEU A 464 70.96 13.28 5.41
C LEU A 464 70.00 12.58 6.38
N GLU A 465 68.68 12.77 6.21
CA GLU A 465 67.67 12.05 6.98
C GLU A 465 67.63 10.56 6.65
N HIS A 466 67.78 10.20 5.36
CA HIS A 466 67.87 8.80 4.95
C HIS A 466 69.11 8.13 5.56
N PHE A 467 70.27 8.82 5.61
CA PHE A 467 71.47 8.31 6.29
C PHE A 467 71.31 8.18 7.79
N SER A 468 70.71 9.18 8.44
CA SER A 468 70.48 9.13 9.88
C SER A 468 69.59 7.94 10.26
N ASN A 469 68.58 7.63 9.44
CA ASN A 469 67.71 6.49 9.65
C ASN A 469 68.37 5.14 9.29
N SER A 470 69.23 5.08 8.26
CA SER A 470 69.99 3.87 7.94
C SER A 470 71.09 3.58 8.96
N ASP A 471 71.74 4.59 9.51
CA ASP A 471 72.75 4.46 10.57
C ASP A 471 72.12 4.05 11.91
N ILE A 472 70.88 4.44 12.19
CA ILE A 472 70.12 3.90 13.33
C ILE A 472 69.80 2.40 13.12
N LEU A 473 69.58 1.96 11.89
CA LEU A 473 69.34 0.55 11.56
C LEU A 473 70.65 -0.27 11.54
N LEU A 474 71.76 0.31 11.10
CA LEU A 474 73.09 -0.31 11.07
C LEU A 474 73.78 -0.32 12.44
N ASN A 475 73.53 0.67 13.31
CA ASN A 475 74.03 0.65 14.69
C ASN A 475 73.35 -0.42 15.59
N ASN A 476 72.29 -1.08 15.11
CA ASN A 476 71.76 -2.31 15.74
C ASN A 476 72.49 -3.59 15.28
N HIS A 477 73.38 -3.49 14.29
CA HIS A 477 74.27 -4.57 13.86
C HIS A 477 75.69 -4.03 13.73
N GLY A 478 76.35 -3.86 14.88
CA GLY A 478 77.69 -3.29 14.95
C GLY A 478 78.73 -4.08 14.16
N GLU A 479 79.50 -3.36 13.34
CA GLU A 479 80.95 -3.51 13.24
C GLU A 479 81.55 -2.29 12.50
N SER A 480 82.43 -1.58 13.18
CA SER A 480 83.21 -0.44 12.70
C SER A 480 84.35 -0.87 11.78
N ARG A 481 84.60 -0.13 10.69
CA ARG A 481 85.91 -0.14 10.02
C ARG A 481 86.39 1.28 9.72
N GLU A 482 87.55 1.60 10.28
CA GLU A 482 88.38 2.76 9.95
C GLU A 482 88.91 2.68 8.51
N PHE A 483 89.08 3.81 7.84
CA PHE A 483 89.95 3.92 6.67
C PHE A 483 90.78 5.22 6.70
N GLU A 484 92.09 5.02 6.56
CA GLU A 484 93.12 6.01 6.32
C GLU A 484 93.27 6.34 4.82
N ASP A 485 93.74 7.57 4.65
CA ASP A 485 94.57 8.16 3.59
C ASP A 485 93.93 8.74 2.32
N LYS A 486 94.14 10.05 2.20
CA LYS A 486 93.77 10.96 1.11
C LYS A 486 95.00 11.10 0.22
N ASP A 487 94.87 10.78 -1.07
CA ASP A 487 95.57 11.46 -2.17
C ASP A 487 95.36 10.71 -3.50
N ASN A 488 94.27 11.05 -4.21
CA ASN A 488 94.20 11.06 -5.68
C ASN A 488 92.80 11.48 -6.17
N LEU A 489 92.67 12.71 -6.65
CA LEU A 489 91.50 13.16 -7.42
C LEU A 489 91.96 13.51 -8.85
N PRO A 490 91.56 12.77 -9.90
CA PRO A 490 91.69 13.22 -11.27
C PRO A 490 90.50 14.10 -11.69
N GLY A 491 90.82 15.10 -12.51
CA GLY A 491 90.01 16.29 -12.79
C GLY A 491 88.71 16.10 -13.57
N GLU A 492 87.84 17.09 -13.35
CA GLU A 492 86.69 17.55 -14.13
C GLU A 492 86.03 16.48 -15.04
N MET A 493 84.99 15.84 -14.48
CA MET A 493 83.95 15.17 -15.25
C MET A 493 82.75 16.10 -15.35
N ARG A 494 82.47 16.57 -16.57
CA ARG A 494 81.18 17.13 -16.93
C ARG A 494 80.22 15.95 -17.10
N VAL A 495 79.21 15.88 -16.22
CA VAL A 495 78.01 15.05 -16.35
C VAL A 495 76.92 15.89 -17.01
#